data_AF-A0A6I2FWR3-F1
#
_entry.id   AF-A0A6I2FWR3-F1
#
_cell.length_a   1.000
_cell.length_b   1.000
_cell.length_c   1.000
_cell.angle_alpha   90.00
_cell.angle_beta   90.00
_cell.angle_gamma   90.00
#
_symmetry.space_group_name_H-M   'P 1'
#
loop_
_entity.id
_entity.type
_entity.pdbx_description
1 polymer ?
#
loop_
_entity_poly.entity_id
_entity_poly.type
_entity_poly.pdbx_seq_one_letter_code
_entity_poly.pdbx_strand_id
1 'polypeptide(L)'
;MKLTVEQSGGSFYDGGREAAQEAAEQIAPGAVVINTTPTPEPPRPPEPPAEPTPDLTISMERLYDKAGAREEFRLLHRIGYLDDAPGIGVGEILVPADLEHWTTDLTSVPSFLTWLVPKTGAHLPAAILHDGLVLNKDEPQSYIARRKIHRDEADRIFRDAMATTGTGLIRRWMVWSAVTVATMHEARQVDWTTIQKWHYRIALWGTLAVIVLLGVWATLDLLNVPGVPGLPWMGERPIAAIVGGLSGAIVIPLLLGITWGKFRIAGWIIGPLVALIIPAILPIVLISWLYMGVEKLHSWRPWLAKTLAIVFVATSFGVFIASWCFA
;
A
#
# COMPACT_ATOMS: atom_id res chain seq x y z
N MET A 1 -12.87 -15.19 14.93
CA MET A 1 -11.86 -14.55 15.82
C MET A 1 -12.53 -13.34 16.46
N LYS A 2 -12.38 -13.12 17.78
CA LYS A 2 -12.94 -11.94 18.46
C LYS A 2 -11.77 -11.02 18.81
N LEU A 3 -11.69 -9.86 18.16
CA LEU A 3 -10.67 -8.85 18.43
C LEU A 3 -11.33 -7.69 19.16
N THR A 4 -10.88 -7.43 20.38
CA THR A 4 -11.23 -6.24 21.15
C THR A 4 -10.11 -5.23 20.95
N VAL A 5 -10.42 -4.08 20.34
CA VAL A 5 -9.46 -3.00 20.13
C VAL A 5 -9.73 -1.94 21.18
N GLU A 6 -8.73 -1.61 22.00
CA GLU A 6 -8.81 -0.52 22.97
C GLU A 6 -8.87 0.80 22.19
N GLN A 7 -10.03 1.46 22.20
CA GLN A 7 -10.30 2.65 21.39
C GLN A 7 -9.82 3.92 22.10
N SER A 8 -9.14 4.81 21.39
CA SER A 8 -8.97 6.20 21.84
C SER A 8 -9.95 7.10 21.08
N GLY A 9 -11.15 7.27 21.63
CA GLY A 9 -12.22 8.10 21.04
C GLY A 9 -13.18 7.28 20.18
N GLY A 10 -14.47 7.34 20.51
CA GLY A 10 -15.54 6.50 19.97
C GLY A 10 -15.93 6.73 18.51
N SER A 11 -14.98 6.96 17.60
CA SER A 11 -15.27 7.11 16.17
C SER A 11 -15.58 5.78 15.49
N PHE A 12 -15.14 4.65 16.05
CA PHE A 12 -15.49 3.32 15.56
C PHE A 12 -16.56 2.67 16.43
N TYR A 13 -17.53 1.99 15.82
CA TYR A 13 -18.61 1.32 16.54
C TYR A 13 -19.17 0.13 15.77
N ASP A 14 -19.99 -0.70 16.42
CA ASP A 14 -20.75 -1.76 15.77
C ASP A 14 -21.89 -1.17 14.94
N GLY A 15 -21.82 -1.33 13.61
CA GLY A 15 -22.81 -0.85 12.66
C GLY A 15 -23.98 -1.84 12.44
N GLY A 16 -24.06 -2.91 13.23
CA GLY A 16 -25.19 -3.83 13.24
C GLY A 16 -25.27 -4.76 12.02
N ARG A 17 -26.44 -5.38 11.86
CA ARG A 17 -26.74 -6.40 10.83
C ARG A 17 -27.96 -6.09 9.96
N GLU A 18 -28.52 -4.89 10.10
CA GLU A 18 -29.76 -4.51 9.42
C GLU A 18 -29.61 -4.55 7.88
N ALA A 19 -30.74 -4.55 7.16
CA ALA A 19 -30.69 -4.48 5.71
C ALA A 19 -30.00 -3.16 5.27
N ALA A 20 -29.27 -3.18 4.15
CA ALA A 20 -28.49 -2.02 3.71
C ALA A 20 -29.33 -0.74 3.54
N GLN A 21 -30.61 -0.89 3.16
CA GLN A 21 -31.54 0.22 2.99
C GLN A 21 -31.97 0.81 4.34
N GLU A 22 -32.24 -0.03 5.35
CA GLU A 22 -32.61 0.41 6.71
C GLU A 22 -31.44 1.15 7.38
N ALA A 23 -30.24 0.58 7.30
CA ALA A 23 -29.03 1.21 7.82
C ALA A 23 -28.72 2.55 7.13
N ALA A 24 -29.08 2.71 5.85
CA ALA A 24 -28.88 3.95 5.12
C ALA A 24 -29.87 5.05 5.53
N GLU A 25 -31.13 4.69 5.78
CA GLU A 25 -32.15 5.62 6.28
C GLU A 25 -31.75 6.21 7.65
N GLN A 26 -31.10 5.41 8.50
CA GLN A 26 -30.57 5.86 9.79
C GLN A 26 -29.46 6.92 9.66
N ILE A 27 -28.62 6.85 8.61
CA ILE A 27 -27.52 7.80 8.40
C ILE A 27 -28.03 9.16 7.89
N ALA A 28 -28.87 9.16 6.85
CA ALA A 28 -29.52 10.34 6.28
C ALA A 28 -30.55 9.98 5.19
N PRO A 29 -31.62 10.78 5.00
CA PRO A 29 -32.46 10.70 3.82
C PRO A 29 -31.62 10.93 2.55
N GLY A 30 -31.50 9.92 1.69
CA GLY A 30 -30.66 9.99 0.48
C GLY A 30 -29.20 9.55 0.68
N ALA A 31 -28.88 8.87 1.79
CA ALA A 31 -27.61 8.19 1.94
C ALA A 31 -27.34 7.29 0.74
N VAL A 32 -26.11 7.36 0.25
CA VAL A 32 -25.68 6.65 -0.94
C VAL A 32 -25.41 5.20 -0.55
N VAL A 33 -26.39 4.34 -0.80
CA VAL A 33 -26.22 2.88 -0.85
C VAL A 33 -25.80 2.53 -2.25
N ILE A 34 -24.58 2.01 -2.42
CA ILE A 34 -24.12 1.62 -3.75
C ILE A 34 -24.16 0.11 -3.91
N ASN A 35 -24.84 -0.35 -4.96
CA ASN A 35 -24.98 -1.73 -5.41
C ASN A 35 -25.54 -2.72 -4.37
N THR A 36 -26.83 -2.59 -4.05
CA THR A 36 -27.62 -3.69 -3.52
C THR A 36 -28.30 -4.47 -4.65
N THR A 37 -28.37 -5.79 -4.53
CA THR A 37 -29.47 -6.55 -5.15
C THR A 37 -30.71 -6.36 -4.25
N PRO A 38 -31.89 -6.00 -4.76
CA PRO A 38 -33.06 -5.84 -3.91
C PRO A 38 -33.50 -7.21 -3.39
N THR A 39 -33.43 -7.40 -2.07
CA THR A 39 -34.04 -8.54 -1.37
C THR A 39 -35.38 -8.08 -0.79
N PRO A 40 -36.48 -8.83 -0.96
CA PRO A 40 -37.78 -8.44 -0.44
C PRO A 40 -37.85 -8.52 1.09
N GLU A 41 -38.58 -7.56 1.65
CA GLU A 41 -38.67 -7.19 3.06
C GLU A 41 -39.60 -8.14 3.88
N PRO A 42 -39.16 -8.69 5.01
CA PRO A 42 -40.06 -9.19 6.05
C PRO A 42 -40.52 -8.05 6.98
N PRO A 43 -41.73 -8.12 7.57
CA PRO A 43 -42.34 -7.00 8.28
C PRO A 43 -41.62 -6.65 9.59
N ARG A 44 -41.41 -5.34 9.81
CA ARG A 44 -40.66 -4.75 10.93
C ARG A 44 -41.50 -4.64 12.22
N PRO A 45 -41.03 -5.16 13.37
CA PRO A 45 -41.55 -4.84 14.70
C PRO A 45 -41.15 -3.42 15.15
N PRO A 46 -41.84 -2.82 16.14
CA PRO A 46 -41.55 -1.47 16.60
C PRO A 46 -40.19 -1.36 17.30
N GLU A 47 -39.52 -0.25 17.04
CA GLU A 47 -38.14 0.08 17.41
C GLU A 47 -38.00 0.41 18.91
N PRO A 48 -37.13 -0.28 19.68
CA PRO A 48 -36.78 0.10 21.04
C PRO A 48 -35.86 1.35 21.07
N PRO A 49 -35.78 2.07 22.21
CA PRO A 49 -34.99 3.30 22.31
C PRO A 49 -33.50 3.06 22.04
N ALA A 50 -32.85 4.03 21.40
CA ALA A 50 -31.44 3.98 21.00
C ALA A 50 -30.53 3.58 22.17
N GLU A 51 -29.99 2.36 22.08
CA GLU A 51 -28.95 1.87 22.97
C GLU A 51 -27.64 2.66 22.75
N PRO A 52 -26.80 2.80 23.79
CA PRO A 52 -25.47 3.37 23.62
C PRO A 52 -24.68 2.60 22.55
N THR A 53 -23.95 3.32 21.71
CA THR A 53 -23.20 2.73 20.60
C THR A 53 -22.23 1.68 21.14
N PRO A 54 -22.34 0.39 20.76
CA PRO A 54 -21.55 -0.67 21.38
C PRO A 54 -20.07 -0.53 21.04
N ASP A 55 -19.20 -0.94 21.98
CA ASP A 55 -17.77 -1.11 21.71
C ASP A 55 -17.55 -1.98 20.47
N LEU A 56 -16.68 -1.53 19.56
CA LEU A 56 -16.39 -2.24 18.31
C LEU A 56 -15.95 -3.68 18.57
N THR A 57 -16.76 -4.64 18.15
CA THR A 57 -16.42 -6.07 18.15
C THR A 57 -16.37 -6.59 16.73
N ILE A 58 -15.16 -6.78 16.18
CA ILE A 58 -15.00 -7.34 14.85
C ILE A 58 -15.20 -8.86 14.92
N SER A 59 -16.25 -9.34 14.26
CA SER A 59 -16.57 -10.76 14.13
C SER A 59 -16.57 -11.15 12.66
N MET A 60 -15.76 -12.17 12.32
CA MET A 60 -15.56 -12.60 10.93
C MET A 60 -15.61 -14.12 10.80
N GLU A 61 -16.13 -14.56 9.66
CA GLU A 61 -16.02 -15.93 9.18
C GLU A 61 -14.84 -16.04 8.20
N ARG A 62 -14.00 -17.06 8.37
CA ARG A 62 -12.88 -17.35 7.46
C ARG A 62 -13.37 -18.24 6.33
N LEU A 63 -13.21 -17.77 5.10
CA LEU A 63 -13.45 -18.48 3.86
C LEU A 63 -12.10 -18.86 3.25
N TYR A 64 -12.01 -20.06 2.67
CA TYR A 64 -10.79 -20.52 2.01
C TYR A 64 -11.11 -20.85 0.56
N ASP A 65 -10.60 -20.02 -0.36
CA ASP A 65 -10.68 -20.29 -1.78
C ASP A 65 -9.61 -21.31 -2.18
N LYS A 66 -10.06 -22.53 -2.48
CA LYS A 66 -9.20 -23.62 -2.94
C LYS A 66 -8.61 -23.36 -4.32
N ALA A 67 -9.28 -22.59 -5.18
CA ALA A 67 -8.82 -22.34 -6.55
C ALA A 67 -7.68 -21.31 -6.58
N GLY A 68 -7.81 -20.21 -5.81
CA GLY A 68 -6.80 -19.17 -5.68
C GLY A 68 -5.75 -19.42 -4.57
N ALA A 69 -5.95 -20.44 -3.72
CA ALA A 69 -5.15 -20.69 -2.52
C ALA A 69 -5.05 -19.44 -1.61
N ARG A 70 -6.17 -18.74 -1.44
CA ARG A 70 -6.28 -17.49 -0.68
C ARG A 70 -7.25 -17.63 0.47
N GLU A 71 -6.95 -16.92 1.55
CA GLU A 71 -7.85 -16.75 2.69
C GLU A 71 -8.62 -15.45 2.51
N GLU A 72 -9.94 -15.54 2.63
CA GLU A 72 -10.84 -14.41 2.61
C GLU A 72 -11.65 -14.39 3.91
N PHE A 73 -12.11 -13.21 4.31
CA PHE A 73 -12.85 -13.03 5.54
C PHE A 73 -14.14 -12.28 5.25
N ARG A 74 -15.26 -12.82 5.74
CA ARG A 74 -16.57 -12.20 5.67
C ARG A 74 -16.94 -11.62 7.02
N LEU A 75 -17.37 -10.36 7.04
CA LEU A 75 -17.83 -9.71 8.27
C LEU A 75 -19.22 -10.23 8.67
N LEU A 76 -19.41 -10.45 9.97
CA LEU A 76 -20.71 -10.84 10.55
C LEU A 76 -21.52 -9.64 11.03
N HIS A 77 -20.88 -8.48 11.22
CA HIS A 77 -21.48 -7.20 11.56
C HIS A 77 -20.76 -6.10 10.79
N ARG A 78 -21.45 -5.00 10.51
CA ARG A 78 -20.81 -3.84 9.90
C ARG A 78 -19.90 -3.17 10.91
N ILE A 79 -18.81 -2.59 10.41
CA ILE A 79 -18.04 -1.60 11.14
C ILE A 79 -18.60 -0.22 10.79
N GLY A 80 -18.91 0.56 11.81
CA GLY A 80 -19.24 1.97 11.69
C GLY A 80 -18.02 2.82 11.97
N TYR A 81 -17.83 3.87 11.17
CA TYR A 81 -16.80 4.88 11.35
C TYR A 81 -17.37 6.28 11.16
N LEU A 82 -17.17 7.15 12.16
CA LEU A 82 -17.50 8.57 12.09
C LEU A 82 -16.26 9.37 11.67
N ASP A 83 -16.28 9.87 10.44
CA ASP A 83 -15.27 10.79 9.93
C ASP A 83 -15.68 12.25 10.19
N ASP A 84 -15.26 12.76 11.35
CA ASP A 84 -15.56 14.10 11.87
C ASP A 84 -14.46 15.14 11.55
N ALA A 85 -13.57 14.84 10.61
CA ALA A 85 -12.46 15.71 10.24
C ALA A 85 -12.93 17.15 9.91
N PRO A 86 -12.43 18.19 10.61
CA PRO A 86 -12.95 19.55 10.47
C PRO A 86 -12.90 20.06 9.02
N GLY A 87 -14.09 20.41 8.48
CA GLY A 87 -14.25 21.00 7.15
C GLY A 87 -14.09 20.06 5.95
N ILE A 88 -13.65 18.81 6.16
CA ILE A 88 -13.41 17.82 5.08
C ILE A 88 -13.98 16.42 5.38
N GLY A 89 -14.55 16.22 6.57
CA GLY A 89 -15.15 14.96 7.00
C GLY A 89 -16.37 14.57 6.16
N VAL A 90 -16.54 13.28 5.94
CA VAL A 90 -17.68 12.71 5.19
C VAL A 90 -18.85 12.31 6.08
N GLY A 91 -18.66 12.35 7.40
CA GLY A 91 -19.65 11.92 8.38
C GLY A 91 -19.61 10.40 8.59
N GLU A 92 -20.79 9.82 8.78
CA GLU A 92 -20.95 8.42 9.11
C GLU A 92 -20.72 7.50 7.89
N ILE A 93 -19.95 6.43 8.11
CA ILE A 93 -19.60 5.42 7.10
C ILE A 93 -19.83 4.03 7.72
N LEU A 94 -20.58 3.18 7.02
CA LEU A 94 -20.75 1.77 7.39
C LEU A 94 -20.13 0.85 6.33
N VAL A 95 -19.38 -0.16 6.77
CA VAL A 95 -18.76 -1.18 5.91
C VAL A 95 -19.02 -2.59 6.46
N PRO A 96 -19.45 -3.57 5.65
CA PRO A 96 -19.78 -3.47 4.25
C PRO A 96 -21.25 -3.07 4.04
N ALA A 97 -21.63 -2.61 2.84
CA ALA A 97 -23.04 -2.46 2.49
C ALA A 97 -23.76 -3.81 2.48
N ASP A 98 -23.16 -4.82 1.86
CA ASP A 98 -23.66 -6.19 1.76
C ASP A 98 -22.83 -7.15 2.64
N LEU A 99 -23.42 -7.63 3.74
CA LEU A 99 -22.77 -8.57 4.67
C LEU A 99 -22.69 -10.00 4.11
N GLU A 100 -23.54 -10.37 3.14
CA GLU A 100 -23.62 -11.74 2.65
C GLU A 100 -22.49 -12.04 1.66
N HIS A 101 -22.21 -11.09 0.76
CA HIS A 101 -21.33 -11.29 -0.39
C HIS A 101 -19.99 -10.56 -0.29
N TRP A 102 -19.85 -9.55 0.58
CA TRP A 102 -18.59 -8.83 0.71
C TRP A 102 -17.56 -9.62 1.51
N THR A 103 -16.34 -9.71 0.96
CA THR A 103 -15.19 -10.32 1.61
C THR A 103 -14.00 -9.36 1.60
N THR A 104 -13.08 -9.52 2.56
CA THR A 104 -11.81 -8.79 2.69
C THR A 104 -10.69 -9.79 2.90
N ASP A 105 -9.49 -9.49 2.40
CA ASP A 105 -8.27 -10.24 2.71
C ASP A 105 -7.50 -9.65 3.91
N LEU A 106 -8.19 -8.78 4.68
CA LEU A 106 -7.74 -7.96 5.82
C LEU A 106 -6.74 -6.88 5.43
N THR A 107 -5.67 -7.26 4.74
CA THR A 107 -4.69 -6.32 4.19
C THR A 107 -3.86 -7.01 3.10
N SER A 108 -3.99 -6.56 1.85
CA SER A 108 -3.13 -6.99 0.74
C SER A 108 -1.71 -6.40 0.83
N VAL A 109 -0.93 -6.77 1.85
CA VAL A 109 0.49 -6.36 1.98
C VAL A 109 1.38 -7.35 1.23
N PRO A 110 2.21 -6.91 0.26
CA PRO A 110 3.23 -7.77 -0.33
C PRO A 110 4.11 -8.40 0.76
N SER A 111 4.40 -9.71 0.65
CA SER A 111 5.06 -10.46 1.72
C SER A 111 6.36 -9.80 2.23
N PHE A 112 7.13 -9.18 1.34
CA PHE A 112 8.37 -8.48 1.69
C PHE A 112 8.16 -7.15 2.46
N LEU A 113 6.93 -6.68 2.62
CA LEU A 113 6.55 -5.50 3.42
C LEU A 113 5.83 -5.88 4.72
N THR A 114 5.57 -7.17 4.97
CA THR A 114 4.88 -7.61 6.19
C THR A 114 5.68 -7.35 7.48
N TRP A 115 7.01 -7.16 7.37
CA TRP A 115 7.84 -6.70 8.49
C TRP A 115 7.53 -5.26 8.91
N LEU A 116 7.02 -4.43 7.99
CA LEU A 116 6.68 -3.02 8.23
C LEU A 116 5.25 -2.86 8.74
N VAL A 117 4.33 -3.61 8.13
CA VAL A 117 2.90 -3.62 8.45
C VAL A 117 2.48 -5.09 8.61
N PRO A 118 2.35 -5.59 9.85
CA PRO A 118 1.87 -6.96 10.05
C PRO A 118 0.43 -7.08 9.52
N LYS A 119 0.00 -8.29 9.13
CA LYS A 119 -1.36 -8.52 8.59
C LYS A 119 -2.50 -8.20 9.56
N THR A 120 -2.21 -8.16 10.86
CA THR A 120 -3.19 -7.86 11.90
C THR A 120 -2.56 -6.95 12.95
N GLY A 121 -3.40 -6.24 13.70
CA GLY A 121 -2.99 -5.36 14.79
C GLY A 121 -3.93 -4.17 14.94
N ALA A 122 -3.46 -3.12 15.61
CA ALA A 122 -4.21 -1.89 15.85
C ALA A 122 -4.81 -1.26 14.57
N HIS A 123 -4.14 -1.40 13.42
CA HIS A 123 -4.61 -0.83 12.15
C HIS A 123 -5.74 -1.64 11.48
N LEU A 124 -6.07 -2.84 11.98
CA LEU A 124 -7.00 -3.76 11.31
C LEU A 124 -8.39 -3.15 11.07
N PRO A 125 -9.06 -2.48 12.04
CA PRO A 125 -10.36 -1.86 11.77
C PRO A 125 -10.29 -0.82 10.65
N ALA A 126 -9.21 -0.06 10.61
CA ALA A 126 -8.96 0.95 9.58
C ALA A 126 -8.69 0.30 8.21
N ALA A 127 -8.00 -0.86 8.17
CA ALA A 127 -7.73 -1.59 6.94
C ALA A 127 -9.02 -2.17 6.34
N ILE A 128 -9.86 -2.80 7.17
CA ILE A 128 -11.19 -3.29 6.76
C ILE A 128 -12.06 -2.14 6.24
N LEU A 129 -12.04 -0.98 6.93
CA LEU A 129 -12.74 0.22 6.47
C LEU A 129 -12.21 0.65 5.09
N HIS A 130 -10.89 0.71 4.91
CA HIS A 130 -10.28 1.08 3.62
C HIS A 130 -10.70 0.12 2.53
N ASP A 131 -10.59 -1.20 2.74
CA ASP A 131 -11.00 -2.23 1.78
C ASP A 131 -12.45 -2.05 1.33
N GLY A 132 -13.37 -1.74 2.25
CA GLY A 132 -14.76 -1.42 1.92
C GLY A 132 -14.93 -0.15 1.09
N LEU A 133 -14.03 0.82 1.25
CA LEU A 133 -14.01 2.05 0.46
C LEU A 133 -13.29 1.88 -0.89
N VAL A 134 -12.45 0.84 -1.08
CA VAL A 134 -11.71 0.57 -2.31
C VAL A 134 -12.41 -0.43 -3.21
N LEU A 135 -13.00 0.06 -4.29
CA LEU A 135 -13.69 -0.79 -5.28
C LEU A 135 -12.76 -1.35 -6.38
N ASN A 136 -12.67 -2.68 -6.53
CA ASN A 136 -12.08 -3.26 -7.75
C ASN A 136 -13.00 -3.13 -8.97
N LYS A 137 -12.48 -3.41 -10.17
CA LYS A 137 -13.14 -3.03 -11.44
C LYS A 137 -14.45 -3.81 -11.64
N ASP A 138 -14.51 -4.97 -11.01
CA ASP A 138 -15.56 -5.98 -11.16
C ASP A 138 -16.15 -6.39 -9.80
N GLU A 139 -15.85 -5.65 -8.71
CA GLU A 139 -16.39 -5.93 -7.37
C GLU A 139 -17.64 -5.08 -7.07
N PRO A 140 -18.68 -5.67 -6.47
CA PRO A 140 -19.83 -4.93 -5.98
C PRO A 140 -19.38 -3.96 -4.87
N GLN A 141 -20.04 -2.81 -4.80
CA GLN A 141 -19.63 -1.72 -3.90
C GLN A 141 -20.08 -2.01 -2.47
N SER A 142 -19.25 -1.62 -1.50
CA SER A 142 -19.31 -2.19 -0.16
C SER A 142 -19.28 -1.16 0.96
N TYR A 143 -19.93 -0.02 0.79
CA TYR A 143 -20.15 0.91 1.91
C TYR A 143 -21.47 1.68 1.81
N ILE A 144 -21.90 2.19 2.96
CA ILE A 144 -23.03 3.11 3.13
C ILE A 144 -22.47 4.43 3.69
N ALA A 145 -22.74 5.54 3.02
CA ALA A 145 -22.32 6.87 3.47
C ALA A 145 -23.23 7.96 2.92
N ARG A 146 -23.17 9.18 3.47
CA ARG A 146 -23.98 10.32 3.00
C ARG A 146 -23.72 10.74 1.55
N ARG A 147 -22.51 10.50 1.06
CA ARG A 147 -22.10 10.78 -0.32
C ARG A 147 -21.08 9.77 -0.80
N LYS A 148 -20.85 9.76 -2.11
CA LYS A 148 -19.75 9.02 -2.70
C LYS A 148 -18.41 9.55 -2.16
N ILE A 149 -17.55 8.61 -1.78
CA ILE A 149 -16.19 8.84 -1.29
C ILE A 149 -15.23 8.54 -2.43
N HIS A 150 -14.36 9.49 -2.76
CA HIS A 150 -13.31 9.28 -3.77
C HIS A 150 -12.12 8.53 -3.19
N ARG A 151 -11.33 7.90 -4.06
CA ARG A 151 -10.16 7.09 -3.66
C ARG A 151 -9.17 7.86 -2.78
N ASP A 152 -8.92 9.12 -3.09
CA ASP A 152 -8.00 9.98 -2.33
C ASP A 152 -8.59 10.40 -0.96
N GLU A 153 -9.91 10.49 -0.85
CA GLU A 153 -10.58 10.67 0.44
C GLU A 153 -10.54 9.39 1.27
N ALA A 154 -10.74 8.22 0.65
CA ALA A 154 -10.60 6.92 1.31
C ALA A 154 -9.19 6.73 1.89
N ASP A 155 -8.14 7.14 1.17
CA ASP A 155 -6.77 7.10 1.68
C ASP A 155 -6.59 8.01 2.90
N ARG A 156 -7.15 9.23 2.88
CA ARG A 156 -7.15 10.13 4.06
C ARG A 156 -7.89 9.49 5.23
N ILE A 157 -9.12 9.03 5.01
CA ILE A 157 -9.96 8.38 6.03
C ILE A 157 -9.21 7.21 6.65
N PHE A 158 -8.53 6.39 5.85
CA PHE A 158 -7.73 5.28 6.35
C PHE A 158 -6.60 5.72 7.29
N ARG A 159 -5.87 6.79 6.93
CA ARG A 159 -4.82 7.36 7.79
C ARG A 159 -5.38 7.87 9.12
N ASP A 160 -6.51 8.57 9.05
CA ASP A 160 -7.15 9.18 10.22
C ASP A 160 -7.75 8.08 11.13
N ALA A 161 -8.42 7.08 10.54
CA ALA A 161 -8.91 5.90 11.23
C ALA A 161 -7.80 5.11 11.93
N MET A 162 -6.64 4.95 11.28
CA MET A 162 -5.45 4.35 11.90
C MET A 162 -4.98 5.15 13.13
N ALA A 163 -5.12 6.47 13.13
CA ALA A 163 -4.79 7.28 14.31
C ALA A 163 -5.71 6.95 15.48
N THR A 164 -7.01 6.84 15.23
CA THR A 164 -8.04 6.55 16.25
C THR A 164 -7.89 5.16 16.85
N THR A 165 -7.40 4.19 16.08
CA THR A 165 -7.13 2.83 16.58
C THR A 165 -5.76 2.67 17.24
N GLY A 166 -5.02 3.77 17.47
CA GLY A 166 -3.73 3.76 18.17
C GLY A 166 -2.52 3.39 17.30
N THR A 167 -2.64 3.42 15.97
CA THR A 167 -1.50 3.18 15.08
C THR A 167 -0.51 4.35 15.16
N GLY A 168 0.76 4.04 15.44
CA GLY A 168 1.82 5.04 15.57
C GLY A 168 1.97 5.96 14.36
N LEU A 169 2.33 7.23 14.63
CA LEU A 169 2.43 8.32 13.64
C LEU A 169 3.22 7.92 12.38
N ILE A 170 4.45 7.41 12.54
CA ILE A 170 5.31 7.09 11.40
C ILE A 170 4.67 5.99 10.54
N ARG A 171 4.13 4.93 11.16
CA ARG A 171 3.50 3.81 10.46
C ARG A 171 2.29 4.26 9.64
N ARG A 172 1.36 5.02 10.23
CA ARG A 172 0.16 5.47 9.51
C ARG A 172 0.49 6.35 8.31
N TRP A 173 1.53 7.19 8.40
CA TRP A 173 1.98 8.04 7.30
C TRP A 173 2.68 7.25 6.19
N MET A 174 3.48 6.23 6.55
CA MET A 174 4.07 5.32 5.55
C MET A 174 3.00 4.54 4.79
N VAL A 175 2.04 3.94 5.51
CA VAL A 175 0.92 3.20 4.91
C VAL A 175 0.08 4.11 4.00
N TRP A 176 -0.28 5.30 4.50
CA TRP A 176 -0.99 6.31 3.71
C TRP A 176 -0.25 6.68 2.42
N SER A 177 1.07 6.85 2.49
CA SER A 177 1.88 7.18 1.31
C SER A 177 1.87 6.05 0.28
N ALA A 178 1.91 4.79 0.73
CA ALA A 178 1.84 3.62 -0.14
C ALA A 178 0.49 3.51 -0.87
N VAL A 179 -0.64 3.65 -0.16
CA VAL A 179 -1.97 3.63 -0.80
C VAL A 179 -2.17 4.83 -1.71
N THR A 180 -1.62 6.01 -1.37
CA THR A 180 -1.64 7.20 -2.25
C THR A 180 -0.90 6.95 -3.56
N VAL A 181 0.24 6.25 -3.51
CA VAL A 181 0.98 5.85 -4.72
C VAL A 181 0.15 4.92 -5.60
N ALA A 182 -0.55 3.95 -5.00
CA ALA A 182 -1.48 3.10 -5.73
C ALA A 182 -2.61 3.92 -6.38
N THR A 183 -3.17 4.89 -5.64
CA THR A 183 -4.18 5.84 -6.13
C THR A 183 -3.69 6.66 -7.32
N MET A 184 -2.45 7.17 -7.27
CA MET A 184 -1.83 7.89 -8.39
C MET A 184 -1.59 7.01 -9.62
N HIS A 185 -1.18 5.75 -9.39
CA HIS A 185 -0.93 4.78 -10.46
C HIS A 185 -2.23 4.36 -11.17
N GLU A 186 -3.19 3.86 -10.38
CA GLU A 186 -4.44 3.33 -10.89
C GLU A 186 -5.36 4.43 -11.41
N ALA A 187 -5.43 5.57 -10.70
CA ALA A 187 -6.31 6.69 -10.99
C ALA A 187 -7.78 6.25 -11.16
N ARG A 188 -8.23 5.35 -10.27
CA ARG A 188 -9.57 4.77 -10.22
C ARG A 188 -10.38 5.43 -9.10
N GLN A 189 -11.70 5.53 -9.27
CA GLN A 189 -12.62 6.18 -8.32
C GLN A 189 -12.22 7.61 -7.93
N VAL A 190 -11.68 8.35 -8.90
CA VAL A 190 -11.27 9.75 -8.75
C VAL A 190 -11.89 10.59 -9.85
N ASP A 191 -12.20 11.84 -9.54
CA ASP A 191 -12.80 12.80 -10.47
C ASP A 191 -11.76 13.60 -11.26
N TRP A 192 -10.59 13.00 -11.48
CA TRP A 192 -9.49 13.67 -12.17
C TRP A 192 -9.71 13.73 -13.67
N THR A 193 -9.36 14.86 -14.28
CA THR A 193 -9.29 15.00 -15.74
C THR A 193 -8.20 14.10 -16.32
N THR A 194 -8.28 13.79 -17.62
CA THR A 194 -7.25 12.99 -18.31
C THR A 194 -5.85 13.59 -18.16
N ILE A 195 -5.74 14.92 -18.20
CA ILE A 195 -4.46 15.63 -18.00
C ILE A 195 -3.94 15.40 -16.58
N GLN A 196 -4.79 15.48 -15.57
CA GLN A 196 -4.40 15.23 -14.17
C GLN A 196 -3.94 13.77 -13.97
N LYS A 197 -4.64 12.79 -14.58
CA LYS A 197 -4.23 11.37 -14.53
C LYS A 197 -2.82 11.17 -15.11
N TRP A 198 -2.56 11.74 -16.29
CA TRP A 198 -1.23 11.67 -16.90
C TRP A 198 -0.18 12.42 -16.09
N HIS A 199 -0.50 13.60 -15.56
CA HIS A 199 0.39 14.35 -14.68
C HIS A 199 0.84 13.52 -13.48
N TYR A 200 -0.09 12.90 -12.73
CA TYR A 200 0.28 12.09 -11.57
C TYR A 200 1.07 10.82 -11.94
N ARG A 201 0.75 10.17 -13.07
CA ARG A 201 1.52 9.01 -13.55
C ARG A 201 2.93 9.38 -13.98
N ILE A 202 3.08 10.48 -14.72
CA ILE A 202 4.38 11.00 -15.14
C ILE A 202 5.18 11.44 -13.90
N ALA A 203 4.56 12.12 -12.94
CA ALA A 203 5.21 12.50 -11.70
C ALA A 203 5.69 11.27 -10.91
N LEU A 204 4.84 10.25 -10.74
CA LEU A 204 5.16 9.00 -10.04
C LEU A 204 6.30 8.24 -10.73
N TRP A 205 6.11 7.85 -11.99
CA TRP A 205 7.07 7.04 -12.73
C TRP A 205 8.34 7.80 -13.09
N GLY A 206 8.22 9.10 -13.38
CA GLY A 206 9.36 9.99 -13.59
C GLY A 206 10.20 10.14 -12.33
N THR A 207 9.58 10.32 -11.16
CA THR A 207 10.29 10.35 -9.87
C THR A 207 11.01 9.04 -9.61
N LEU A 208 10.33 7.90 -9.79
CA LEU A 208 10.93 6.58 -9.59
C LEU A 208 12.10 6.32 -10.54
N ALA A 209 11.94 6.65 -11.83
CA ALA A 209 12.99 6.49 -12.82
C ALA A 209 14.23 7.34 -12.49
N VAL A 210 14.04 8.61 -12.10
CA VAL A 210 15.14 9.49 -11.68
C VAL A 210 15.84 8.93 -10.44
N ILE A 211 15.09 8.46 -9.43
CA ILE A 211 15.67 7.85 -8.23
C ILE A 211 16.50 6.61 -8.59
N VAL A 212 15.98 5.71 -9.43
CA VAL A 212 16.70 4.50 -9.85
C VAL A 212 17.98 4.86 -10.60
N LEU A 213 17.89 5.74 -11.60
CA LEU A 213 19.03 6.14 -12.43
C LEU A 213 20.12 6.82 -11.59
N LEU A 214 19.74 7.76 -10.71
CA LEU A 214 20.69 8.43 -9.83
C LEU A 214 21.24 7.48 -8.76
N GLY A 215 20.45 6.53 -8.25
CA GLY A 215 20.92 5.52 -7.31
C GLY A 215 21.96 4.59 -7.94
N VAL A 216 21.73 4.15 -9.18
CA VAL A 216 22.72 3.37 -9.95
C VAL A 216 23.98 4.21 -10.19
N TRP A 217 23.83 5.45 -10.64
CA TRP A 217 24.97 6.33 -10.90
C TRP A 217 25.77 6.58 -9.61
N ALA A 218 25.12 6.92 -8.50
CA ALA A 218 25.76 7.12 -7.20
C ALA A 218 26.50 5.87 -6.72
N THR A 219 25.96 4.68 -7.01
CA THR A 219 26.63 3.41 -6.67
C THR A 219 27.88 3.19 -7.52
N LEU A 220 27.82 3.47 -8.83
CA LEU A 220 28.98 3.37 -9.72
C LEU A 220 30.08 4.39 -9.36
N ASP A 221 29.67 5.60 -8.99
CA ASP A 221 30.56 6.68 -8.52
C ASP A 221 31.24 6.27 -7.19
N LEU A 222 30.46 5.78 -6.22
CA LEU A 222 30.99 5.29 -4.94
C LEU A 222 32.03 4.15 -5.12
N LEU A 223 31.82 3.30 -6.12
CA LEU A 223 32.73 2.19 -6.46
C LEU A 223 33.91 2.61 -7.36
N ASN A 224 34.02 3.89 -7.73
CA ASN A 224 35.05 4.44 -8.60
C ASN A 224 35.18 3.67 -9.93
N VAL A 225 34.05 3.32 -10.56
CA VAL A 225 34.05 2.58 -11.82
C VAL A 225 34.70 3.42 -12.93
N PRO A 226 35.76 2.93 -13.61
CA PRO A 226 36.45 3.69 -14.65
C PRO A 226 35.51 4.13 -15.78
N GLY A 227 35.63 5.39 -16.22
CA GLY A 227 34.84 5.95 -17.32
C GLY A 227 33.46 6.48 -16.92
N VAL A 228 33.04 6.31 -15.66
CA VAL A 228 31.83 6.93 -15.13
C VAL A 228 32.17 8.32 -14.59
N PRO A 229 31.53 9.41 -15.07
CA PRO A 229 31.72 10.73 -14.49
C PRO A 229 31.16 10.76 -13.06
N GLY A 230 31.88 11.37 -12.12
CA GLY A 230 31.41 11.49 -10.74
C GLY A 230 30.20 12.41 -10.59
N LEU A 231 29.38 12.17 -9.57
CA LEU A 231 28.27 13.05 -9.25
C LEU A 231 28.78 14.31 -8.52
N PRO A 232 28.31 15.51 -8.91
CA PRO A 232 28.91 16.77 -8.45
C PRO A 232 28.77 17.00 -6.93
N TRP A 233 27.83 16.30 -6.26
CA TRP A 233 27.60 16.41 -4.82
C TRP A 233 28.22 15.28 -3.98
N MET A 234 28.76 14.23 -4.59
CA MET A 234 29.39 13.13 -3.85
C MET A 234 30.82 13.47 -3.44
N GLY A 235 31.59 14.12 -4.33
CA GLY A 235 32.99 14.45 -4.07
C GLY A 235 33.90 13.23 -4.03
N GLU A 236 35.21 13.46 -4.04
CA GLU A 236 36.22 12.40 -4.30
C GLU A 236 36.62 11.59 -3.05
N ARG A 237 36.35 12.10 -1.85
CA ARG A 237 36.75 11.45 -0.60
C ARG A 237 35.68 10.45 -0.14
N PRO A 238 36.03 9.26 0.37
CA PRO A 238 35.05 8.22 0.72
C PRO A 238 33.94 8.69 1.68
N ILE A 239 34.29 9.45 2.73
CA ILE A 239 33.32 9.98 3.70
C ILE A 239 32.43 11.06 3.04
N ALA A 240 33.01 11.93 2.21
CA ALA A 240 32.25 12.94 1.48
C ALA A 240 31.27 12.26 0.52
N ALA A 241 31.69 11.21 -0.18
CA ALA A 241 30.87 10.42 -1.09
C ALA A 241 29.66 9.82 -0.39
N ILE A 242 29.85 9.23 0.81
CA ILE A 242 28.74 8.66 1.60
C ILE A 242 27.76 9.76 2.04
N VAL A 243 28.27 10.86 2.61
CA VAL A 243 27.43 11.97 3.09
C VAL A 243 26.70 12.66 1.94
N GLY A 244 27.38 12.89 0.82
CA GLY A 244 26.84 13.47 -0.39
C GLY A 244 25.79 12.56 -1.03
N GLY A 245 26.06 11.26 -1.12
CA GLY A 245 25.11 10.25 -1.60
C GLY A 245 23.84 10.19 -0.74
N LEU A 246 23.99 10.15 0.60
CA LEU A 246 22.87 10.20 1.54
C LEU A 246 22.07 11.50 1.41
N SER A 247 22.76 12.64 1.30
CA SER A 247 22.12 13.95 1.12
C SER A 247 21.33 14.00 -0.19
N GLY A 248 21.90 13.49 -1.28
CA GLY A 248 21.22 13.38 -2.57
C GLY A 248 19.98 12.49 -2.50
N ALA A 249 20.07 11.34 -1.81
CA ALA A 249 18.96 10.41 -1.60
C ALA A 249 17.80 11.00 -0.77
N ILE A 250 18.02 12.09 -0.04
CA ILE A 250 16.97 12.80 0.70
C ILE A 250 16.49 14.02 -0.08
N VAL A 251 17.40 14.91 -0.47
CA VAL A 251 17.05 16.21 -1.08
C VAL A 251 16.39 16.03 -2.45
N ILE A 252 16.90 15.14 -3.29
CA ILE A 252 16.38 14.98 -4.66
C ILE A 252 14.94 14.45 -4.64
N PRO A 253 14.59 13.39 -3.89
CA PRO A 253 13.19 12.96 -3.80
C PRO A 253 12.27 14.00 -3.15
N LEU A 254 12.75 14.82 -2.21
CA LEU A 254 11.95 15.91 -1.65
C LEU A 254 11.59 16.96 -2.72
N LEU A 255 12.55 17.33 -3.56
CA LEU A 255 12.32 18.25 -4.69
C LEU A 255 11.38 17.63 -5.73
N LEU A 256 11.59 16.36 -6.10
CA LEU A 256 10.72 15.65 -7.03
C LEU A 256 9.30 15.50 -6.48
N GLY A 257 9.15 15.28 -5.16
CA GLY A 257 7.85 15.19 -4.50
C GLY A 257 6.99 16.45 -4.62
N ILE A 258 7.58 17.64 -4.87
CA ILE A 258 6.82 18.86 -5.15
C ILE A 258 5.96 18.69 -6.40
N THR A 259 6.44 17.94 -7.39
CA THR A 259 5.73 17.69 -8.65
C THR A 259 4.46 16.84 -8.48
N TRP A 260 4.25 16.24 -7.30
CA TRP A 260 3.08 15.42 -6.99
C TRP A 260 1.86 16.26 -6.57
N GLY A 261 1.98 17.59 -6.56
CA GLY A 261 0.86 18.50 -6.27
C GLY A 261 0.25 18.28 -4.89
N LYS A 262 -1.03 17.93 -4.83
CA LYS A 262 -1.72 17.66 -3.55
C LYS A 262 -1.14 16.45 -2.79
N PHE A 263 -0.48 15.53 -3.50
CA PHE A 263 0.14 14.34 -2.92
C PHE A 263 1.62 14.53 -2.55
N ARG A 264 2.13 15.76 -2.52
CA ARG A 264 3.54 16.07 -2.20
C ARG A 264 4.04 15.43 -0.91
N ILE A 265 3.21 15.36 0.12
CA ILE A 265 3.60 14.76 1.41
C ILE A 265 3.87 13.26 1.25
N ALA A 266 3.06 12.55 0.44
CA ALA A 266 3.30 11.15 0.15
C ALA A 266 4.64 10.98 -0.61
N GLY A 267 4.90 11.85 -1.58
CA GLY A 267 6.19 11.92 -2.29
C GLY A 267 7.39 12.17 -1.37
N TRP A 268 7.24 13.06 -0.38
CA TRP A 268 8.29 13.38 0.60
C TRP A 268 8.58 12.24 1.57
N ILE A 269 7.63 11.35 1.80
CA ILE A 269 7.82 10.18 2.66
C ILE A 269 8.37 9.01 1.82
N ILE A 270 7.70 8.66 0.73
CA ILE A 270 8.03 7.47 -0.07
C ILE A 270 9.31 7.67 -0.89
N GLY A 271 9.58 8.89 -1.35
CA GLY A 271 10.71 9.21 -2.20
C GLY A 271 12.05 8.89 -1.54
N PRO A 272 12.39 9.49 -0.38
CA PRO A 272 13.61 9.17 0.35
C PRO A 272 13.69 7.71 0.77
N LEU A 273 12.56 7.13 1.21
CA LEU A 273 12.50 5.71 1.58
C LEU A 273 12.92 4.81 0.42
N VAL A 274 12.36 5.04 -0.77
CA VAL A 274 12.66 4.30 -1.99
C VAL A 274 14.11 4.56 -2.45
N ALA A 275 14.58 5.81 -2.40
CA ALA A 275 15.95 6.15 -2.79
C ALA A 275 17.02 5.48 -1.92
N LEU A 276 16.73 5.25 -0.64
CA LEU A 276 17.62 4.54 0.27
C LEU A 276 17.54 3.01 0.11
N ILE A 277 16.35 2.48 -0.17
CA ILE A 277 16.12 1.04 -0.27
C ILE A 277 16.52 0.47 -1.63
N ILE A 278 16.24 1.17 -2.73
CA ILE A 278 16.47 0.65 -4.10
C ILE A 278 17.93 0.22 -4.33
N PRO A 279 18.96 0.98 -3.95
CA PRO A 279 20.35 0.56 -4.13
C PRO A 279 20.68 -0.76 -3.42
N ALA A 280 20.00 -1.07 -2.32
CA ALA A 280 20.16 -2.35 -1.61
C ALA A 280 19.35 -3.49 -2.26
N ILE A 281 18.18 -3.21 -2.82
CA ILE A 281 17.31 -4.21 -3.45
C ILE A 281 17.78 -4.57 -4.87
N LEU A 282 18.27 -3.60 -5.65
CA LEU A 282 18.59 -3.79 -7.06
C LEU A 282 19.61 -4.93 -7.30
N PRO A 283 20.71 -5.05 -6.53
CA PRO A 283 21.64 -6.18 -6.67
C PRO A 283 20.98 -7.53 -6.35
N ILE A 284 20.10 -7.59 -5.35
CA ILE A 284 19.39 -8.81 -4.96
C ILE A 284 18.46 -9.26 -6.09
N VAL A 285 17.71 -8.32 -6.67
CA VAL A 285 16.83 -8.58 -7.82
C VAL A 285 17.64 -9.04 -9.03
N LEU A 286 18.77 -8.40 -9.31
CA LEU A 286 19.66 -8.76 -10.42
C LEU A 286 20.20 -10.20 -10.26
N ILE A 287 20.67 -10.55 -9.06
CA ILE A 287 21.14 -11.90 -8.75
C ILE A 287 20.00 -12.92 -8.88
N SER A 288 18.80 -12.57 -8.41
CA SER A 288 17.61 -13.44 -8.52
C SER A 288 17.24 -13.70 -9.98
N TRP A 289 17.27 -12.66 -10.84
CA TRP A 289 17.03 -12.79 -12.27
C TRP A 289 18.12 -13.62 -12.97
N LEU A 290 19.39 -13.44 -12.59
CA LEU A 290 20.48 -14.25 -13.10
C LEU A 290 20.27 -15.73 -12.75
N TYR A 291 19.91 -16.04 -11.50
CA TYR A 291 19.59 -17.39 -11.06
C TYR A 291 18.44 -17.99 -11.88
N MET A 292 17.32 -17.27 -12.01
CA MET A 292 16.18 -17.73 -12.81
C MET A 292 16.56 -17.96 -14.28
N GLY A 293 17.42 -17.11 -14.83
CA GLY A 293 17.96 -17.26 -16.18
C GLY A 293 18.80 -18.53 -16.33
N VAL A 294 19.67 -18.83 -15.36
CA VAL A 294 20.47 -20.06 -15.32
C VAL A 294 19.60 -21.30 -15.18
N GLU A 295 18.58 -21.27 -14.33
CA GLU A 295 17.62 -22.38 -14.16
C GLU A 295 16.83 -22.65 -15.45
N LYS A 296 16.37 -21.58 -16.10
CA LYS A 296 15.71 -21.68 -17.41
C LYS A 296 16.65 -22.19 -18.49
N LEU A 297 17.92 -21.78 -18.47
CA LEU A 297 18.92 -22.29 -19.39
C LEU A 297 19.23 -23.78 -19.13
N HIS A 298 19.29 -24.18 -17.87
CA HIS A 298 19.54 -25.57 -17.49
C HIS A 298 18.41 -26.50 -17.94
N SER A 299 17.16 -26.08 -17.75
CA SER A 299 15.98 -26.85 -18.20
C SER A 299 15.89 -26.94 -19.73
N TRP A 300 16.31 -25.91 -20.47
CA TRP A 300 16.28 -25.92 -21.93
C TRP A 300 17.49 -26.61 -22.58
N ARG A 301 18.71 -26.34 -22.08
CA ARG A 301 19.99 -26.80 -22.62
C ARG A 301 20.97 -27.12 -21.47
N PRO A 302 20.87 -28.30 -20.85
CA PRO A 302 21.60 -28.62 -19.62
C PRO A 302 23.13 -28.66 -19.81
N TRP A 303 23.61 -29.06 -20.99
CA TRP A 303 25.05 -29.10 -21.27
C TRP A 303 25.66 -27.70 -21.31
N LEU A 304 24.97 -26.73 -21.95
CA LEU A 304 25.43 -25.35 -22.07
C LEU A 304 25.50 -24.68 -20.71
N ALA A 305 24.49 -24.89 -19.85
CA ALA A 305 24.47 -24.39 -18.49
C ALA A 305 25.65 -24.94 -17.66
N LYS A 306 25.96 -26.24 -17.77
CA LYS A 306 27.12 -26.86 -17.10
C LYS A 306 28.44 -26.27 -17.60
N THR A 307 28.61 -26.12 -18.91
CA THR A 307 29.83 -25.54 -19.49
C THR A 307 30.04 -24.11 -18.99
N LEU A 308 28.99 -23.27 -19.04
CA LEU A 308 29.06 -21.89 -18.55
C LEU A 308 29.37 -21.81 -17.05
N ALA A 309 28.80 -22.70 -16.24
CA ALA A 309 29.09 -22.76 -14.80
C ALA A 309 30.57 -23.13 -14.54
N ILE A 310 31.11 -24.13 -15.24
CA ILE A 310 32.52 -24.53 -15.12
C ILE A 310 33.44 -23.37 -15.54
N VAL A 311 33.15 -22.74 -16.68
CA VAL A 311 33.92 -21.58 -17.16
C VAL A 311 33.88 -20.43 -16.16
N PHE A 312 32.70 -20.12 -15.61
CA PHE A 312 32.54 -19.07 -14.60
C PHE A 312 33.37 -19.37 -13.35
N VAL A 313 33.26 -20.58 -12.78
CA VAL A 313 34.02 -20.99 -11.58
C VAL A 313 35.53 -20.94 -11.85
N ALA A 314 35.99 -21.48 -12.98
CA ALA A 314 37.41 -21.46 -13.34
C ALA A 314 37.92 -20.02 -13.51
N THR A 315 37.13 -19.15 -14.13
CA THR A 315 37.47 -17.74 -14.33
C THR A 315 37.51 -16.99 -13.00
N SER A 316 36.49 -17.14 -12.15
CA SER A 316 36.45 -16.52 -10.82
C SER A 316 37.61 -16.99 -9.93
N PHE A 317 37.95 -18.28 -9.98
CA PHE A 317 39.10 -18.82 -9.26
C PHE A 317 40.42 -18.25 -9.79
N GLY A 318 40.57 -18.14 -11.11
CA GLY A 318 41.74 -17.49 -11.73
C GLY A 318 41.89 -16.03 -11.33
N VAL A 319 40.80 -15.25 -11.34
CA VAL A 319 40.78 -13.85 -10.89
C VAL A 319 41.14 -13.74 -9.41
N PHE A 320 40.60 -14.62 -8.57
CA PHE A 320 40.90 -14.65 -7.13
C PHE A 320 42.38 -14.96 -6.85
N ILE A 321 42.99 -15.91 -7.56
CA ILE A 321 44.42 -16.18 -7.42
C ILE A 321 45.24 -14.97 -7.90
N ALA A 322 44.88 -14.41 -9.06
CA ALA A 322 45.58 -13.26 -9.61
C ALA A 322 45.53 -12.05 -8.66
N SER A 323 44.38 -11.78 -8.02
CA SER A 323 44.28 -10.65 -7.09
C SER A 323 45.16 -10.80 -5.86
N TRP A 324 45.51 -12.02 -5.44
CA TRP A 324 46.49 -12.27 -4.37
C TRP A 324 47.93 -12.16 -4.83
N CYS A 325 48.22 -12.45 -6.10
CA CYS A 325 49.56 -12.32 -6.65
C CYS A 325 49.93 -10.88 -7.01
N PHE A 326 48.94 -10.01 -7.22
CA PHE A 326 49.12 -8.61 -7.62
C PHE A 326 48.72 -7.58 -6.54
N ALA A 327 48.32 -8.03 -5.35
CA ALA A 327 48.14 -7.19 -4.15
C ALA A 327 49.41 -7.12 -3.33
#